data_AF-A0A0B1YIL1-F1
#
_entry.id   AF-A0A0B1YIL1-F1
#
_cell.length_a   1.000
_cell.length_b   1.000
_cell.length_c   1.000
_cell.angle_alpha   90.00
_cell.angle_beta   90.00
_cell.angle_gamma   90.00
#
_symmetry.space_group_name_H-M   'P 1'
#
loop_
_entity.id
_entity.type
_entity.pdbx_description
1 polymer ?
#
loop_
_entity_poly.entity_id
_entity_poly.type
_entity_poly.pdbx_seq_one_letter_code
_entity_poly.pdbx_strand_id
1 'polypeptide(L)'
;MELSLQFGFGMMEHCRFLVRSWGGGTVVLSPRDMTESQMAQLSQDVAKNGGQVLIDPQLYLPKANHQRLTGHEHWPNGAGLHGTTELSRVLTALLARNRECAAAQIILPGVLASRIDSNWLNGTTLVLDAASRMGISADQSILTVALMADAVRDDRQIELLVEALDSWAVSGIYLIVEPPSGAYLVGDLTWTTNVLDIIASARLAGKAVILGYSNQQMLMAACAGANAICSGTWMNVRSFTQARFLSQDDDEIKQRSTWYYAPHLFTEFKIPTLDIAKKIGVLDQLKTPPEFGSDFAAPLFSAPQPSLAGFAEQQAFRHFLQCMKTQAADFSGSSFDVTIAGYRQALDVAEATLKGLRQKSLTGQQRDFYGAECFDSNRAALQVLEQNHGPRLRRQWKALMG
;
A
#
# COMPACT_ATOMS: atom_id res chain seq x y z
N MET A 1 -5.29 1.76 -11.85
CA MET A 1 -4.79 1.70 -10.47
C MET A 1 -4.26 3.07 -10.09
N GLU A 2 -4.70 3.60 -8.95
CA GLU A 2 -4.29 4.89 -8.41
C GLU A 2 -3.26 4.71 -7.28
N LEU A 3 -2.54 5.79 -6.97
CA LEU A 3 -1.80 5.90 -5.72
C LEU A 3 -2.61 6.74 -4.73
N SER A 4 -2.92 6.13 -3.58
CA SER A 4 -3.41 6.83 -2.40
C SER A 4 -2.27 7.11 -1.42
N LEU A 5 -2.34 8.23 -0.72
CA LEU A 5 -1.36 8.61 0.30
C LEU A 5 -1.73 7.96 1.65
N GLN A 6 -0.98 6.94 2.06
CA GLN A 6 -1.10 6.32 3.38
C GLN A 6 -0.56 7.27 4.44
N PHE A 7 -1.42 7.77 5.33
CA PHE A 7 -1.00 8.70 6.35
C PHE A 7 -0.10 8.02 7.40
N GLY A 8 0.94 8.73 7.80
CA GLY A 8 1.90 8.35 8.83
C GLY A 8 2.62 9.57 9.38
N PHE A 9 3.54 9.35 10.31
CA PHE A 9 4.37 10.43 10.86
C PHE A 9 5.02 11.29 9.76
N GLY A 10 4.84 12.62 9.85
CA GLY A 10 5.38 13.59 8.89
C GLY A 10 4.58 13.78 7.60
N MET A 11 3.48 13.05 7.37
CA MET A 11 2.74 13.11 6.10
C MET A 11 1.91 14.40 5.90
N MET A 12 1.61 15.17 6.94
CA MET A 12 0.67 16.31 6.88
C MET A 12 0.98 17.30 5.74
N GLU A 13 2.22 17.79 5.69
CA GLU A 13 2.64 18.74 4.63
C GLU A 13 2.76 18.05 3.27
N HIS A 14 3.20 16.79 3.24
CA HIS A 14 3.29 16.01 2.01
C HIS A 14 1.92 15.81 1.36
N CYS A 15 0.89 15.46 2.13
CA CYS A 15 -0.47 15.32 1.63
C CYS A 15 -0.98 16.62 1.02
N ARG A 16 -0.89 17.73 1.75
CA ARG A 16 -1.31 19.05 1.25
C ARG A 16 -0.60 19.43 -0.04
N PHE A 17 0.73 19.27 -0.06
CA PHE A 17 1.55 19.63 -1.21
C PHE A 17 1.24 18.75 -2.43
N LEU A 18 1.23 17.42 -2.25
CA LEU A 18 1.09 16.46 -3.35
C LEU A 18 -0.32 16.47 -3.92
N VAL A 19 -1.37 16.46 -3.08
CA VAL A 19 -2.77 16.53 -3.57
C VAL A 19 -2.98 17.81 -4.39
N ARG A 20 -2.47 18.96 -3.91
CA ARG A 20 -2.51 20.22 -4.67
C ARG A 20 -1.74 20.12 -5.99
N SER A 21 -0.51 19.60 -5.95
CA SER A 21 0.34 19.47 -7.14
C SER A 21 -0.23 18.50 -8.18
N TRP A 22 -0.98 17.50 -7.73
CA TRP A 22 -1.62 16.51 -8.59
C TRP A 22 -2.98 16.97 -9.12
N GLY A 23 -3.55 18.03 -8.54
CA GLY A 23 -4.92 18.47 -8.84
C GLY A 23 -6.00 17.54 -8.29
N GLY A 24 -5.69 16.80 -7.22
CA GLY A 24 -6.59 15.83 -6.59
C GLY A 24 -5.84 14.64 -6.00
N GLY A 25 -6.58 13.57 -5.69
CA GLY A 25 -6.05 12.31 -5.15
C GLY A 25 -6.66 11.94 -3.78
N THR A 26 -6.32 10.75 -3.31
CA THR A 26 -6.91 10.16 -2.10
C THR A 26 -5.89 10.09 -0.96
N VAL A 27 -6.28 10.49 0.24
CA VAL A 27 -5.48 10.32 1.48
C VAL A 27 -6.19 9.34 2.41
N VAL A 28 -5.49 8.29 2.84
CA VAL A 28 -5.98 7.35 3.85
C VAL A 28 -5.50 7.79 5.22
N LEU A 29 -6.41 8.34 6.02
CA LEU A 29 -6.15 8.89 7.36
C LEU A 29 -5.86 7.77 8.35
N SER A 30 -5.00 8.07 9.34
CA SER A 30 -4.45 7.10 10.31
C SER A 30 -4.74 7.57 11.74
N PRO A 31 -5.72 6.98 12.45
CA PRO A 31 -5.95 7.24 13.88
C PRO A 31 -4.70 7.03 14.74
N ARG A 32 -3.81 6.11 14.36
CA ARG A 32 -2.54 5.90 15.05
C ARG A 32 -1.61 7.11 14.98
N ASP A 33 -1.67 7.89 13.92
CA ASP A 33 -0.76 9.01 13.66
C ASP A 33 -1.41 10.39 13.76
N MET A 34 -2.73 10.46 13.93
CA MET A 34 -3.48 11.71 13.92
C MET A 34 -4.46 11.78 15.08
N THR A 35 -4.61 12.94 15.71
CA THR A 35 -5.79 13.20 16.55
C THR A 35 -7.03 13.39 15.67
N GLU A 36 -8.19 13.32 16.31
CA GLU A 36 -9.49 13.58 15.70
C GLU A 36 -9.57 14.96 15.02
N SER A 37 -9.11 16.00 15.72
CA SER A 37 -9.03 17.36 15.18
C SER A 37 -8.07 17.47 13.99
N GLN A 38 -6.94 16.75 14.01
CA GLN A 38 -6.00 16.72 12.91
C GLN A 38 -6.60 16.05 11.66
N MET A 39 -7.37 14.97 11.84
CA MET A 39 -8.08 14.29 10.75
C MET A 39 -9.10 15.23 10.10
N ALA A 40 -9.93 15.89 10.91
CA ALA A 40 -10.91 16.87 10.43
C ALA A 40 -10.23 18.02 9.67
N GLN A 41 -9.19 18.63 10.22
CA GLN A 41 -8.47 19.72 9.55
C GLN A 41 -7.84 19.29 8.23
N LEU A 42 -7.14 18.14 8.22
CA LEU A 42 -6.49 17.66 7.00
C LEU A 42 -7.53 17.30 5.93
N SER A 43 -8.66 16.70 6.31
CA SER A 43 -9.72 16.35 5.36
C SER A 43 -10.26 17.59 4.63
N GLN A 44 -10.47 18.69 5.35
CA GLN A 44 -10.89 19.96 4.74
C GLN A 44 -9.81 20.52 3.81
N ASP A 45 -8.53 20.45 4.20
CA ASP A 45 -7.44 20.90 3.34
C ASP A 45 -7.31 20.05 2.08
N VAL A 46 -7.47 18.73 2.18
CA VAL A 46 -7.47 17.81 1.03
C VAL A 46 -8.64 18.12 0.09
N ALA A 47 -9.85 18.28 0.63
CA ALA A 47 -11.03 18.64 -0.15
C ALA A 47 -10.88 19.98 -0.88
N LYS A 48 -10.32 21.01 -0.23
CA LYS A 48 -10.01 22.32 -0.86
C LYS A 48 -9.06 22.21 -2.06
N ASN A 49 -8.24 21.15 -2.10
CA ASN A 49 -7.31 20.88 -3.20
C ASN A 49 -7.87 19.85 -4.20
N GLY A 50 -9.18 19.57 -4.17
CA GLY A 50 -9.84 18.64 -5.09
C GLY A 50 -9.58 17.16 -4.79
N GLY A 51 -8.99 16.85 -3.64
CA GLY A 51 -8.79 15.48 -3.18
C GLY A 51 -9.94 14.95 -2.33
N GLN A 52 -9.82 13.70 -1.93
CA GLN A 52 -10.75 13.01 -1.03
C GLN A 52 -10.01 12.25 0.06
N VAL A 53 -10.72 11.84 1.10
CA VAL A 53 -10.15 11.06 2.20
C VAL A 53 -10.91 9.75 2.41
N LEU A 54 -10.17 8.76 2.89
CA LEU A 54 -10.69 7.55 3.52
C LEU A 54 -10.15 7.51 4.95
N ILE A 55 -10.82 6.80 5.84
CA ILE A 55 -10.34 6.59 7.20
C ILE A 55 -10.07 5.10 7.37
N ASP A 56 -8.81 4.75 7.56
CA ASP A 56 -8.43 3.41 7.99
C ASP A 56 -8.72 3.29 9.50
N PRO A 57 -9.65 2.43 9.96
CA PRO A 57 -9.96 2.29 11.39
C PRO A 57 -8.79 1.73 12.21
N GLN A 58 -7.83 1.03 11.59
CA GLN A 58 -6.66 0.45 12.25
C GLN A 58 -6.97 -0.50 13.42
N LEU A 59 -8.10 -1.19 13.34
CA LEU A 59 -8.58 -2.16 14.35
C LEU A 59 -8.05 -3.59 14.12
N TYR A 60 -6.88 -3.71 13.49
CA TYR A 60 -6.26 -4.99 13.11
C TYR A 60 -5.89 -5.85 14.31
N LEU A 61 -5.35 -5.22 15.36
CA LEU A 61 -4.82 -5.90 16.52
C LEU A 61 -5.65 -5.56 17.76
N PRO A 62 -6.44 -6.51 18.29
CA PRO A 62 -7.18 -6.30 19.54
C PRO A 62 -6.28 -5.95 20.73
N LYS A 63 -5.00 -6.35 20.67
CA LYS A 63 -3.99 -6.09 21.71
C LYS A 63 -3.15 -4.82 21.46
N ALA A 64 -3.47 -4.03 20.44
CA ALA A 64 -2.75 -2.76 20.23
C ALA A 64 -2.93 -1.84 21.45
N ASN A 65 -1.84 -1.18 21.83
CA ASN A 65 -1.74 -0.34 23.01
C ASN A 65 -1.01 0.98 22.73
N HIS A 66 -0.85 1.35 21.44
CA HIS A 66 -0.32 2.65 21.06
C HIS A 66 -1.28 3.77 21.49
N GLN A 67 -0.85 4.62 22.43
CA GLN A 67 -1.71 5.57 23.14
C GLN A 67 -2.59 6.44 22.24
N ARG A 68 -2.06 6.96 21.11
CA ARG A 68 -2.86 7.79 20.19
C ARG A 68 -3.97 6.98 19.53
N LEU A 69 -3.67 5.76 19.10
CA LEU A 69 -4.62 4.88 18.42
C LEU A 69 -5.74 4.47 19.38
N THR A 70 -5.37 4.02 20.57
CA THR A 70 -6.33 3.58 21.58
C THR A 70 -7.11 4.71 22.24
N GLY A 71 -6.70 5.96 22.02
CA GLY A 71 -7.36 7.16 22.54
C GLY A 71 -8.55 7.64 21.71
N HIS A 72 -8.83 7.05 20.55
CA HIS A 72 -9.96 7.41 19.71
C HIS A 72 -11.28 6.85 20.24
N GLU A 73 -12.38 7.57 20.01
CA GLU A 73 -13.71 7.16 20.49
C GLU A 73 -14.17 5.80 19.92
N HIS A 74 -13.76 5.48 18.68
CA HIS A 74 -14.08 4.22 18.03
C HIS A 74 -13.19 3.06 18.48
N TRP A 75 -12.19 3.29 19.33
CA TRP A 75 -11.38 2.19 19.85
C TRP A 75 -12.21 1.31 20.80
N PRO A 76 -12.22 -0.04 20.66
CA PRO A 76 -12.99 -0.93 21.50
C PRO A 76 -12.60 -0.86 22.97
N ASN A 77 -13.59 -0.96 23.85
CA ASN A 77 -13.40 -1.15 25.28
C ASN A 77 -13.13 -2.63 25.55
N GLY A 78 -11.92 -2.99 25.98
CA GLY A 78 -11.57 -4.37 26.32
C GLY A 78 -11.04 -5.18 25.13
N ALA A 79 -11.47 -6.44 25.00
CA ALA A 79 -10.76 -7.46 24.20
C ALA A 79 -11.02 -7.43 22.67
N GLY A 80 -11.55 -6.35 22.10
CA GLY A 80 -11.72 -6.19 20.65
C GLY A 80 -13.18 -6.07 20.18
N LEU A 81 -13.44 -6.42 18.92
CA LEU A 81 -14.74 -6.29 18.24
C LEU A 81 -15.72 -7.42 18.59
N HIS A 82 -15.85 -7.72 19.88
CA HIS A 82 -16.71 -8.81 20.36
C HIS A 82 -18.00 -8.26 20.98
N GLY A 83 -19.11 -8.92 20.70
CA GLY A 83 -20.43 -8.56 21.22
C GLY A 83 -21.11 -7.45 20.43
N THR A 84 -22.42 -7.57 20.29
CA THR A 84 -23.25 -6.70 19.43
C THR A 84 -23.29 -5.25 19.92
N THR A 85 -23.34 -5.03 21.24
CA THR A 85 -23.39 -3.68 21.84
C THR A 85 -22.09 -2.89 21.59
N GLU A 86 -20.94 -3.51 21.86
CA GLU A 86 -19.65 -2.84 21.72
C GLU A 86 -19.33 -2.58 20.25
N LEU A 87 -19.60 -3.54 19.37
CA LEU A 87 -19.48 -3.35 17.93
C LEU A 87 -20.35 -2.19 17.42
N SER A 88 -21.61 -2.09 17.90
CA SER A 88 -22.50 -0.99 17.52
C SER A 88 -21.95 0.37 17.97
N ARG A 89 -21.36 0.44 19.16
CA ARG A 89 -20.71 1.65 19.69
C ARG A 89 -19.52 2.05 18.82
N VAL A 90 -18.62 1.11 18.53
CA VAL A 90 -17.43 1.31 17.69
C VAL A 90 -17.83 1.80 16.30
N LEU A 91 -18.79 1.14 15.64
CA LEU A 91 -19.26 1.55 14.32
C LEU A 91 -19.94 2.92 14.35
N THR A 92 -20.69 3.25 15.42
CA THR A 92 -21.32 4.57 15.56
C THR A 92 -20.28 5.68 15.62
N ALA A 93 -19.25 5.52 16.45
CA ALA A 93 -18.15 6.47 16.55
C ALA A 93 -17.35 6.58 15.24
N LEU A 94 -17.09 5.46 14.58
CA LEU A 94 -16.41 5.43 13.29
C LEU A 94 -17.22 6.15 12.20
N LEU A 95 -18.54 5.97 12.16
CA LEU A 95 -19.44 6.66 11.23
C LEU A 95 -19.48 8.17 11.48
N ALA A 96 -19.56 8.58 12.75
CA ALA A 96 -19.50 9.99 13.11
C ALA A 96 -18.21 10.63 12.61
N ARG A 97 -17.07 9.94 12.80
CA ARG A 97 -15.76 10.38 12.34
C ARG A 97 -15.66 10.47 10.81
N ASN A 98 -16.20 9.49 10.09
CA ASN A 98 -16.24 9.52 8.62
C ASN A 98 -17.08 10.70 8.10
N ARG A 99 -18.23 11.00 8.73
CA ARG A 99 -19.06 12.15 8.37
C ARG A 99 -18.35 13.48 8.63
N GLU A 100 -17.69 13.61 9.78
CA GLU A 100 -16.93 14.82 10.11
C GLU A 100 -15.79 15.09 9.13
N CYS A 101 -15.12 14.04 8.68
CA CYS A 101 -14.04 14.15 7.69
C CYS A 101 -14.54 14.16 6.23
N ALA A 102 -15.86 14.11 6.00
CA ALA A 102 -16.46 13.93 4.67
C ALA A 102 -15.77 12.82 3.85
N ALA A 103 -15.52 11.67 4.50
CA ALA A 103 -14.83 10.54 3.86
C ALA A 103 -15.65 10.00 2.68
N ALA A 104 -14.96 9.66 1.59
CA ALA A 104 -15.59 9.26 0.33
C ALA A 104 -16.35 7.93 0.46
N GLN A 105 -15.81 7.00 1.24
CA GLN A 105 -16.41 5.71 1.58
C GLN A 105 -16.01 5.32 3.00
N ILE A 106 -16.76 4.40 3.58
CA ILE A 106 -16.53 3.90 4.94
C ILE A 106 -15.74 2.61 4.85
N ILE A 107 -14.48 2.64 5.32
CA ILE A 107 -13.73 1.41 5.55
C ILE A 107 -14.23 0.80 6.86
N LEU A 108 -14.92 -0.34 6.76
CA LEU A 108 -15.36 -1.15 7.89
C LEU A 108 -14.15 -1.83 8.55
N PRO A 109 -14.16 -1.96 9.89
CA PRO A 109 -13.03 -2.52 10.61
C PRO A 109 -12.89 -4.02 10.38
N GLY A 110 -11.65 -4.52 10.53
CA GLY A 110 -11.34 -5.94 10.40
C GLY A 110 -10.16 -6.31 11.29
N VAL A 111 -10.19 -7.52 11.81
CA VAL A 111 -9.13 -8.07 12.67
C VAL A 111 -8.12 -8.82 11.81
N LEU A 112 -6.83 -8.71 12.14
CA LEU A 112 -5.75 -9.42 11.46
C LEU A 112 -5.93 -10.94 11.61
N ALA A 113 -6.05 -11.63 10.47
CA ALA A 113 -6.16 -13.08 10.43
C ALA A 113 -4.77 -13.71 10.52
N SER A 114 -4.46 -14.37 11.64
CA SER A 114 -3.37 -15.36 11.68
C SER A 114 -3.74 -16.64 10.92
N ARG A 115 -5.03 -16.91 10.81
CA ARG A 115 -5.65 -17.99 10.06
C ARG A 115 -7.04 -17.54 9.59
N ILE A 116 -7.43 -17.91 8.38
CA ILE A 116 -8.78 -17.76 7.83
C ILE A 116 -9.57 -19.02 8.22
N ASP A 117 -10.30 -18.93 9.33
CA ASP A 117 -11.17 -19.99 9.82
C ASP A 117 -12.59 -19.48 10.06
N SER A 118 -13.48 -20.38 10.47
CA SER A 118 -14.87 -20.03 10.75
C SER A 118 -15.01 -18.95 11.82
N ASN A 119 -14.08 -18.85 12.78
CA ASN A 119 -14.15 -17.80 13.81
C ASN A 119 -13.86 -16.43 13.21
N TRP A 120 -12.82 -16.33 12.39
CA TRP A 120 -12.48 -15.09 11.70
C TRP A 120 -13.59 -14.68 10.72
N LEU A 121 -14.10 -15.61 9.90
CA LEU A 121 -15.19 -15.37 8.95
C LEU A 121 -16.50 -14.95 9.64
N ASN A 122 -16.85 -15.59 10.77
CA ASN A 122 -18.01 -15.21 11.56
C ASN A 122 -17.84 -13.81 12.17
N GLY A 123 -16.63 -13.47 12.66
CA GLY A 123 -16.30 -12.13 13.13
C GLY A 123 -16.50 -11.06 12.05
N THR A 124 -16.03 -11.33 10.83
CA THR A 124 -16.25 -10.48 9.66
C THR A 124 -17.73 -10.31 9.34
N THR A 125 -18.50 -11.40 9.35
CA THR A 125 -19.94 -11.38 9.12
C THR A 125 -20.67 -10.53 10.15
N LEU A 126 -20.28 -10.61 11.43
CA LEU A 126 -20.86 -9.78 12.48
C LEU A 126 -20.66 -8.27 12.22
N VAL A 127 -19.48 -7.87 11.71
CA VAL A 127 -19.21 -6.47 11.33
C VAL A 127 -20.11 -6.04 10.17
N LEU A 128 -20.22 -6.86 9.13
CA LEU A 128 -21.08 -6.58 7.97
C LEU A 128 -22.56 -6.46 8.36
N ASP A 129 -23.06 -7.39 9.17
CA ASP A 129 -24.44 -7.37 9.65
C ASP A 129 -24.73 -6.15 10.54
N ALA A 130 -23.77 -5.77 11.39
CA ALA A 130 -23.91 -4.57 12.21
C ALA A 130 -23.92 -3.30 11.37
N ALA A 131 -23.02 -3.19 10.37
CA ALA A 131 -23.00 -2.09 9.41
C ALA A 131 -24.33 -1.98 8.64
N SER A 132 -24.86 -3.11 8.15
CA SER A 132 -26.14 -3.18 7.44
C SER A 132 -27.32 -2.72 8.33
N ARG A 133 -27.40 -3.19 9.59
CA ARG A 133 -28.42 -2.75 10.55
C ARG A 133 -28.37 -1.25 10.86
N MET A 134 -27.20 -0.62 10.70
CA MET A 134 -27.00 0.82 10.86
C MET A 134 -27.31 1.61 9.58
N GLY A 135 -27.75 0.95 8.51
CA GLY A 135 -28.10 1.57 7.25
C GLY A 135 -26.91 1.91 6.36
N ILE A 136 -25.72 1.32 6.61
CA ILE A 136 -24.59 1.44 5.69
C ILE A 136 -24.84 0.52 4.50
N SER A 137 -24.99 1.09 3.32
CA SER A 137 -25.18 0.32 2.08
C SER A 137 -23.89 -0.37 1.62
N ALA A 138 -24.03 -1.41 0.81
CA ALA A 138 -22.90 -2.11 0.21
C ALA A 138 -22.01 -1.15 -0.61
N ASP A 139 -22.60 -0.27 -1.40
CA ASP A 139 -21.89 0.69 -2.27
C ASP A 139 -21.06 1.72 -1.50
N GLN A 140 -21.42 1.98 -0.24
CA GLN A 140 -20.74 2.95 0.63
C GLN A 140 -19.64 2.33 1.48
N SER A 141 -19.54 0.99 1.52
CA SER A 141 -18.66 0.27 2.43
C SER A 141 -17.55 -0.47 1.71
N ILE A 142 -16.37 -0.42 2.32
CA ILE A 142 -15.20 -1.21 1.98
C ILE A 142 -14.84 -2.04 3.20
N LEU A 143 -14.63 -3.34 3.07
CA LEU A 143 -14.27 -4.18 4.20
C LEU A 143 -12.74 -4.25 4.37
N THR A 144 -12.23 -4.03 5.58
CA THR A 144 -10.83 -4.36 5.90
C THR A 144 -10.60 -5.87 5.86
N VAL A 145 -9.67 -6.31 5.02
CA VAL A 145 -9.17 -7.70 4.98
C VAL A 145 -7.69 -7.67 5.32
N ALA A 146 -7.34 -7.96 6.57
CA ALA A 146 -5.97 -7.95 7.06
C ALA A 146 -5.49 -9.37 7.32
N LEU A 147 -4.38 -9.79 6.70
CA LEU A 147 -3.88 -11.16 6.72
C LEU A 147 -2.41 -11.23 7.16
N MET A 148 -2.08 -12.17 8.05
CA MET A 148 -0.69 -12.49 8.37
C MET A 148 -0.03 -13.27 7.23
N ALA A 149 1.30 -13.20 7.16
CA ALA A 149 2.09 -13.86 6.12
C ALA A 149 1.78 -15.36 6.00
N ASP A 150 1.62 -16.06 7.12
CA ASP A 150 1.33 -17.50 7.13
C ASP A 150 -0.04 -17.83 6.56
N ALA A 151 -1.06 -17.02 6.85
CA ALA A 151 -2.38 -17.17 6.26
C ALA A 151 -2.34 -16.95 4.74
N VAL A 152 -1.55 -15.97 4.29
CA VAL A 152 -1.39 -15.70 2.85
C VAL A 152 -0.64 -16.83 2.13
N ARG A 153 0.31 -17.49 2.78
CA ARG A 153 1.12 -18.58 2.19
C ARG A 153 0.40 -19.94 2.13
N ASP A 154 -0.74 -20.09 2.77
CA ASP A 154 -1.51 -21.33 2.78
C ASP A 154 -2.67 -21.24 1.78
N ASP A 155 -2.51 -21.89 0.63
CA ASP A 155 -3.48 -21.88 -0.48
C ASP A 155 -4.90 -22.25 -0.04
N ARG A 156 -5.06 -23.12 0.98
CA ARG A 156 -6.38 -23.50 1.49
C ARG A 156 -7.08 -22.33 2.20
N GLN A 157 -6.31 -21.46 2.86
CA GLN A 157 -6.84 -20.25 3.48
C GLN A 157 -7.29 -19.27 2.40
N ILE A 158 -6.51 -19.16 1.32
CA ILE A 158 -6.84 -18.31 0.18
C ILE A 158 -8.12 -18.79 -0.49
N GLU A 159 -8.28 -20.09 -0.72
CA GLU A 159 -9.52 -20.67 -1.23
C GLU A 159 -10.74 -20.30 -0.36
N LEU A 160 -10.62 -20.42 0.97
CA LEU A 160 -11.69 -20.03 1.91
C LEU A 160 -12.01 -18.54 1.84
N LEU A 161 -10.99 -17.68 1.70
CA LEU A 161 -11.20 -16.24 1.54
C LEU A 161 -11.87 -15.91 0.21
N VAL A 162 -11.45 -16.56 -0.88
CA VAL A 162 -12.03 -16.37 -2.21
C VAL A 162 -13.51 -16.75 -2.22
N GLU A 163 -13.87 -17.87 -1.59
CA GLU A 163 -15.28 -18.27 -1.43
C GLU A 163 -16.07 -17.24 -0.61
N ALA A 164 -15.47 -16.73 0.49
CA ALA A 164 -16.11 -15.74 1.34
C ALA A 164 -16.32 -14.39 0.64
N LEU A 165 -15.38 -13.96 -0.21
CA LEU A 165 -15.47 -12.69 -0.94
C LEU A 165 -16.79 -12.59 -1.71
N ASP A 166 -17.20 -13.62 -2.44
CA ASP A 166 -18.45 -13.58 -3.22
C ASP A 166 -19.69 -13.29 -2.35
N SER A 167 -19.69 -13.71 -1.09
CA SER A 167 -20.81 -13.54 -0.17
C SER A 167 -20.89 -12.15 0.48
N TRP A 168 -19.80 -11.38 0.51
CA TRP A 168 -19.75 -10.12 1.25
C TRP A 168 -20.40 -8.96 0.48
N ALA A 169 -21.48 -8.41 1.03
CA ALA A 169 -22.21 -7.26 0.48
C ALA A 169 -21.48 -5.92 0.77
N VAL A 170 -20.33 -5.72 0.13
CA VAL A 170 -19.52 -4.50 0.16
C VAL A 170 -19.00 -4.16 -1.24
N SER A 171 -18.79 -2.87 -1.49
CA SER A 171 -18.27 -2.35 -2.77
C SER A 171 -16.81 -2.71 -3.01
N GLY A 172 -16.06 -3.02 -1.95
CA GLY A 172 -14.62 -3.22 -2.03
C GLY A 172 -14.01 -3.85 -0.79
N ILE A 173 -12.73 -4.18 -0.90
CA ILE A 173 -11.88 -4.54 0.23
C ILE A 173 -10.69 -3.58 0.35
N TYR A 174 -10.35 -3.25 1.59
CA TYR A 174 -9.10 -2.62 1.96
C TYR A 174 -8.16 -3.74 2.42
N LEU A 175 -7.33 -4.20 1.49
CA LEU A 175 -6.49 -5.38 1.65
C LEU A 175 -5.19 -4.99 2.32
N ILE A 176 -4.80 -5.75 3.34
CA ILE A 176 -3.54 -5.61 4.06
C ILE A 176 -2.93 -6.98 4.20
N VAL A 177 -1.69 -7.11 3.75
CA VAL A 177 -0.96 -8.36 3.80
C VAL A 177 0.35 -8.12 4.53
N GLU A 178 0.56 -8.85 5.62
CA GLU A 178 1.84 -8.82 6.31
C GLU A 178 2.88 -9.56 5.45
N PRO A 179 4.04 -8.95 5.18
CA PRO A 179 5.11 -9.63 4.47
C PRO A 179 5.77 -10.68 5.37
N PRO A 180 6.22 -11.82 4.81
CA PRO A 180 6.95 -12.83 5.57
C PRO A 180 8.16 -12.22 6.30
N SER A 181 8.32 -12.58 7.57
CA SER A 181 9.45 -12.13 8.42
C SER A 181 9.61 -10.60 8.52
N GLY A 182 8.56 -9.81 8.23
CA GLY A 182 8.64 -8.34 8.24
C GLY A 182 9.52 -7.77 7.12
N ALA A 183 9.78 -8.52 6.06
CA ALA A 183 10.58 -8.08 4.93
C ALA A 183 9.97 -6.87 4.23
N TYR A 184 10.79 -5.91 3.81
CA TYR A 184 10.33 -4.77 3.03
C TYR A 184 10.03 -5.14 1.57
N LEU A 185 10.88 -6.00 1.00
CA LEU A 185 10.75 -6.56 -0.34
C LEU A 185 10.73 -8.08 -0.19
N VAL A 186 9.81 -8.76 -0.90
CA VAL A 186 9.45 -10.15 -0.66
C VAL A 186 9.85 -11.03 -1.86
N GLY A 187 10.78 -11.96 -1.63
CA GLY A 187 11.16 -13.01 -2.59
C GLY A 187 10.32 -14.29 -2.50
N ASP A 188 9.42 -14.40 -1.50
CA ASP A 188 8.57 -15.58 -1.32
C ASP A 188 7.57 -15.72 -2.48
N LEU A 189 7.72 -16.80 -3.26
CA LEU A 189 6.94 -17.05 -4.49
C LEU A 189 5.46 -17.27 -4.18
N THR A 190 5.16 -18.05 -3.14
CA THR A 190 3.79 -18.43 -2.76
C THR A 190 3.04 -17.22 -2.24
N TRP A 191 3.66 -16.44 -1.34
CA TRP A 191 3.06 -15.23 -0.82
C TRP A 191 2.72 -14.24 -1.94
N THR A 192 3.68 -13.97 -2.83
CA THR A 192 3.52 -13.01 -3.94
C THR A 192 2.41 -13.46 -4.91
N THR A 193 2.34 -14.76 -5.19
CA THR A 193 1.29 -15.37 -6.02
C THR A 193 -0.09 -15.21 -5.38
N ASN A 194 -0.21 -15.56 -4.10
CA ASN A 194 -1.48 -15.54 -3.39
C ASN A 194 -2.00 -14.11 -3.16
N VAL A 195 -1.10 -13.12 -3.02
CA VAL A 195 -1.51 -11.71 -3.03
C VAL A 195 -2.22 -11.34 -4.34
N LEU A 196 -1.68 -11.72 -5.52
CA LEU A 196 -2.35 -11.46 -6.80
C LEU A 196 -3.64 -12.26 -6.94
N ASP A 197 -3.68 -13.49 -6.42
CA ASP A 197 -4.86 -14.36 -6.45
C ASP A 197 -6.05 -13.75 -5.68
N ILE A 198 -5.79 -13.22 -4.47
CA ILE A 198 -6.79 -12.50 -3.66
C ILE A 198 -7.29 -11.28 -4.43
N ILE A 199 -6.39 -10.47 -4.98
CA ILE A 199 -6.75 -9.24 -5.70
C ILE A 199 -7.62 -9.58 -6.91
N ALA A 200 -7.18 -10.51 -7.77
CA ALA A 200 -7.89 -10.89 -8.97
C ALA A 200 -9.27 -11.47 -8.65
N SER A 201 -9.35 -12.33 -7.64
CA SER A 201 -10.60 -12.94 -7.19
C SER A 201 -11.58 -11.89 -6.67
N ALA A 202 -11.13 -10.96 -5.82
CA ALA A 202 -11.97 -9.86 -5.34
C ALA A 202 -12.46 -8.96 -6.49
N ARG A 203 -11.59 -8.62 -7.46
CA ARG A 203 -11.99 -7.85 -8.65
C ARG A 203 -13.03 -8.60 -9.49
N LEU A 204 -12.81 -9.90 -9.72
CA LEU A 204 -13.74 -10.75 -10.48
C LEU A 204 -15.06 -11.02 -9.73
N ALA A 205 -15.09 -10.83 -8.42
CA ALA A 205 -16.30 -10.79 -7.58
C ALA A 205 -16.98 -9.40 -7.57
N GLY A 206 -16.52 -8.47 -8.42
CA GLY A 206 -17.10 -7.13 -8.55
C GLY A 206 -16.68 -6.15 -7.45
N LYS A 207 -15.67 -6.47 -6.63
CA LYS A 207 -15.24 -5.62 -5.50
C LYS A 207 -14.04 -4.78 -5.86
N ALA A 208 -14.05 -3.49 -5.52
CA ALA A 208 -12.86 -2.66 -5.57
C ALA A 208 -11.78 -3.21 -4.63
N VAL A 209 -10.51 -3.09 -5.00
CA VAL A 209 -9.38 -3.50 -4.16
C VAL A 209 -8.46 -2.32 -3.95
N ILE A 210 -8.31 -1.91 -2.68
CA ILE A 210 -7.36 -0.91 -2.23
C ILE A 210 -6.33 -1.61 -1.35
N LEU A 211 -5.07 -1.68 -1.79
CA LEU A 211 -4.00 -2.35 -1.06
C LEU A 211 -3.29 -1.37 -0.13
N GLY A 212 -3.50 -1.52 1.18
CA GLY A 212 -2.84 -0.74 2.22
C GLY A 212 -1.34 -1.03 2.31
N TYR A 213 -0.56 -0.10 2.88
CA TYR A 213 0.85 -0.31 3.23
C TYR A 213 1.72 -0.90 2.11
N SER A 214 1.66 -0.29 0.94
CA SER A 214 2.35 -0.73 -0.27
C SER A 214 3.68 -0.02 -0.49
N ASN A 215 4.69 -0.76 -0.93
CA ASN A 215 5.93 -0.25 -1.51
C ASN A 215 5.94 -0.51 -3.02
N GLN A 216 7.08 -0.29 -3.67
CA GLN A 216 7.22 -0.42 -5.11
C GLN A 216 7.00 -1.84 -5.65
N GLN A 217 7.19 -2.90 -4.86
CA GLN A 217 6.89 -4.26 -5.31
C GLN A 217 5.41 -4.44 -5.62
N MET A 218 4.55 -3.80 -4.84
CA MET A 218 3.09 -3.91 -4.98
C MET A 218 2.54 -3.19 -6.23
N LEU A 219 3.39 -2.55 -7.04
CA LEU A 219 3.01 -2.08 -8.38
C LEU A 219 2.50 -3.24 -9.26
N MET A 220 2.92 -4.48 -8.99
CA MET A 220 2.38 -5.68 -9.65
C MET A 220 0.87 -5.89 -9.43
N ALA A 221 0.27 -5.28 -8.39
CA ALA A 221 -1.17 -5.37 -8.12
C ALA A 221 -2.02 -4.83 -9.28
N ALA A 222 -1.46 -3.92 -10.10
CA ALA A 222 -2.10 -3.45 -11.33
C ALA A 222 -2.42 -4.62 -12.27
N CYS A 223 -1.58 -5.66 -12.32
CA CYS A 223 -1.78 -6.83 -13.18
C CYS A 223 -3.01 -7.67 -12.77
N ALA A 224 -3.34 -7.69 -11.49
CA ALA A 224 -4.55 -8.34 -10.97
C ALA A 224 -5.78 -7.41 -10.97
N GLY A 225 -5.63 -6.18 -11.47
CA GLY A 225 -6.74 -5.22 -11.60
C GLY A 225 -7.05 -4.42 -10.34
N ALA A 226 -6.10 -4.29 -9.39
CA ALA A 226 -6.29 -3.47 -8.20
C ALA A 226 -6.68 -2.02 -8.56
N ASN A 227 -7.57 -1.43 -7.76
CA ASN A 227 -8.05 -0.07 -7.97
C ASN A 227 -7.06 0.95 -7.43
N ALA A 228 -6.44 0.67 -6.29
CA ALA A 228 -5.44 1.55 -5.71
C ALA A 228 -4.43 0.80 -4.84
N ILE A 229 -3.25 1.39 -4.69
CA ILE A 229 -2.26 1.06 -3.66
C ILE A 229 -2.07 2.27 -2.75
N CYS A 230 -1.80 2.04 -1.46
CA CYS A 230 -1.59 3.10 -0.48
C CYS A 230 -0.15 3.10 0.02
N SER A 231 0.57 4.21 -0.15
CA SER A 231 1.96 4.34 0.28
C SER A 231 2.21 5.66 0.99
N GLY A 232 3.22 5.70 1.87
CA GLY A 232 3.61 6.90 2.61
C GLY A 232 5.12 7.18 2.58
N THR A 233 5.58 7.99 3.53
CA THR A 233 6.98 8.45 3.64
C THR A 233 7.92 7.37 4.18
N TRP A 234 7.57 6.73 5.28
CA TRP A 234 8.43 5.78 5.99
C TRP A 234 8.16 4.32 5.60
N MET A 235 9.15 3.43 5.77
CA MET A 235 8.99 2.01 5.43
C MET A 235 7.80 1.35 6.14
N ASN A 236 7.52 1.73 7.39
CA ASN A 236 6.40 1.20 8.17
C ASN A 236 5.01 1.74 7.77
N VAL A 237 4.92 2.63 6.76
CA VAL A 237 3.68 2.98 6.04
C VAL A 237 3.72 2.54 4.57
N ARG A 238 4.76 1.78 4.18
CA ARG A 238 4.94 1.16 2.87
C ARG A 238 5.03 -0.37 2.95
N SER A 239 4.93 -0.90 4.15
CA SER A 239 5.01 -2.32 4.46
C SER A 239 4.36 -2.48 5.82
N PHE A 240 3.31 -3.31 5.89
CA PHE A 240 2.57 -3.52 7.12
C PHE A 240 3.44 -4.26 8.14
N THR A 241 3.47 -3.78 9.38
CA THR A 241 4.09 -4.49 10.51
C THR A 241 3.27 -4.29 11.77
N GLN A 242 3.06 -5.36 12.52
CA GLN A 242 2.27 -5.31 13.77
C GLN A 242 2.91 -4.41 14.83
N ALA A 243 4.25 -4.37 14.88
CA ALA A 243 5.02 -3.57 15.82
C ALA A 243 4.68 -2.07 15.77
N ARG A 244 4.11 -1.56 14.67
CA ARG A 244 3.66 -0.17 14.54
C ARG A 244 2.53 0.20 15.52
N PHE A 245 1.68 -0.76 15.84
CA PHE A 245 0.45 -0.58 16.62
C PHE A 245 0.62 -0.93 18.10
N LEU A 246 1.80 -1.43 18.47
CA LEU A 246 2.22 -1.67 19.84
C LEU A 246 3.00 -0.46 20.38
N SER A 247 2.91 -0.22 21.69
CA SER A 247 3.79 0.69 22.40
C SER A 247 5.22 0.20 22.27
N GLN A 248 6.11 1.05 21.77
CA GLN A 248 7.53 0.76 21.74
C GLN A 248 8.18 1.45 22.93
N ASP A 249 9.15 0.79 23.57
CA ASP A 249 10.09 1.47 24.46
C ASP A 249 10.99 2.33 23.56
N ASP A 250 10.88 3.66 23.70
CA ASP A 250 11.44 4.69 22.82
C ASP A 250 12.97 4.88 22.96
N ASP A 251 13.73 3.81 23.24
CA ASP A 251 15.17 3.90 23.55
C ASP A 251 16.12 3.67 22.35
N GLU A 252 15.60 3.28 21.18
CA GLU A 252 16.43 3.13 19.97
C GLU A 252 16.32 4.33 19.02
N ILE A 253 17.31 5.23 19.09
CA ILE A 253 17.57 6.22 18.03
C ILE A 253 18.02 5.47 16.77
N LYS A 254 17.07 5.10 15.91
CA LYS A 254 17.40 4.51 14.59
C LYS A 254 18.11 5.55 13.73
N GLN A 255 19.29 5.18 13.23
CA GLN A 255 20.09 6.03 12.35
C GLN A 255 19.31 6.35 11.07
N ARG A 256 18.97 7.63 10.87
CA ARG A 256 18.21 8.09 9.71
C ARG A 256 19.15 8.26 8.51
N SER A 257 18.80 7.63 7.40
CA SER A 257 19.49 7.78 6.11
C SER A 257 18.51 8.29 5.07
N THR A 258 18.93 9.25 4.25
CA THR A 258 18.14 9.69 3.07
C THR A 258 18.41 8.72 1.92
N TRP A 259 17.34 8.28 1.26
CA TRP A 259 17.37 7.35 0.14
C TRP A 259 16.79 8.00 -1.11
N TYR A 260 17.40 7.72 -2.25
CA TYR A 260 16.91 8.08 -3.57
C TYR A 260 16.25 6.84 -4.20
N TYR A 261 15.05 6.99 -4.74
CA TYR A 261 14.34 5.91 -5.44
C TYR A 261 14.61 6.01 -6.93
N ALA A 262 15.16 4.96 -7.54
CA ALA A 262 15.27 4.86 -9.00
C ALA A 262 14.05 4.09 -9.52
N PRO A 263 12.99 4.76 -10.02
CA PRO A 263 11.72 4.08 -10.29
C PRO A 263 11.79 3.04 -11.39
N HIS A 264 12.56 3.31 -12.45
CA HIS A 264 12.80 2.36 -13.54
C HIS A 264 13.58 1.11 -13.12
N LEU A 265 14.12 1.08 -11.90
CA LEU A 265 14.84 -0.05 -11.32
C LEU A 265 14.12 -0.67 -10.11
N PHE A 266 12.96 -0.14 -9.70
CA PHE A 266 12.24 -0.56 -8.49
C PHE A 266 13.11 -0.59 -7.21
N THR A 267 14.18 0.20 -7.17
CA THR A 267 15.24 0.09 -6.16
C THR A 267 15.55 1.45 -5.55
N GLU A 268 15.74 1.48 -4.23
CA GLU A 268 16.20 2.66 -3.53
C GLU A 268 17.71 2.56 -3.20
N PHE A 269 18.43 3.67 -3.37
CA PHE A 269 19.87 3.77 -3.14
C PHE A 269 20.17 4.84 -2.08
N LYS A 270 21.15 4.57 -1.22
CA LYS A 270 21.70 5.61 -0.34
C LYS A 270 22.48 6.62 -1.18
N ILE A 271 22.48 7.88 -0.76
CA ILE A 271 23.20 8.95 -1.50
C ILE A 271 24.70 8.66 -1.71
N PRO A 272 25.45 8.07 -0.75
CA PRO A 272 26.83 7.65 -1.00
C PRO A 272 26.98 6.63 -2.15
N THR A 273 25.98 5.79 -2.43
CA THR A 273 26.02 4.89 -3.59
C THR A 273 26.02 5.68 -4.90
N LEU A 274 25.28 6.80 -4.96
CA LEU A 274 25.27 7.68 -6.13
C LEU A 274 26.63 8.38 -6.31
N ASP A 275 27.31 8.73 -5.21
CA ASP A 275 28.68 9.29 -5.30
C ASP A 275 29.65 8.30 -5.96
N ILE A 276 29.58 7.02 -5.57
CA ILE A 276 30.39 5.96 -6.20
C ILE A 276 29.99 5.78 -7.67
N ALA A 277 28.68 5.75 -7.97
CA ALA A 277 28.19 5.66 -9.34
C ALA A 277 28.72 6.82 -10.22
N LYS A 278 28.83 8.03 -9.65
CA LYS A 278 29.45 9.17 -10.34
C LYS A 278 30.93 8.96 -10.59
N LYS A 279 31.69 8.54 -9.58
CA LYS A 279 33.14 8.30 -9.68
C LYS A 279 33.50 7.27 -10.75
N ILE A 280 32.66 6.25 -10.94
CA ILE A 280 32.88 5.19 -11.94
C ILE A 280 32.14 5.42 -13.26
N GLY A 281 31.52 6.60 -13.46
CA GLY A 281 30.93 7.00 -14.74
C GLY A 281 29.60 6.33 -15.10
N VAL A 282 28.80 5.90 -14.12
CA VAL A 282 27.52 5.20 -14.35
C VAL A 282 26.32 5.88 -13.69
N LEU A 283 26.49 7.09 -13.11
CA LEU A 283 25.42 7.81 -12.42
C LEU A 283 24.15 7.98 -13.27
N ASP A 284 24.31 8.24 -14.58
CA ASP A 284 23.18 8.45 -15.49
C ASP A 284 22.26 7.22 -15.60
N GLN A 285 22.77 6.01 -15.35
CA GLN A 285 21.96 4.79 -15.33
C GLN A 285 20.97 4.76 -14.16
N LEU A 286 21.25 5.51 -13.09
CA LEU A 286 20.39 5.64 -11.91
C LEU A 286 19.40 6.80 -12.03
N LYS A 287 19.56 7.69 -13.02
CA LYS A 287 18.77 8.90 -13.14
C LYS A 287 17.31 8.58 -13.44
N THR A 288 16.40 9.20 -12.69
CA THR A 288 14.96 9.09 -12.91
C THR A 288 14.63 9.59 -14.31
N PRO A 289 13.97 8.78 -15.14
CA PRO A 289 13.49 9.22 -16.45
C PRO A 289 12.48 10.39 -16.35
N PRO A 290 12.50 11.36 -17.29
CA PRO A 290 11.64 12.54 -17.22
C PRO A 290 10.13 12.25 -17.17
N GLU A 291 9.69 11.14 -17.77
CA GLU A 291 8.29 10.71 -17.81
C GLU A 291 7.67 10.49 -16.43
N PHE A 292 8.47 10.25 -15.38
CA PHE A 292 7.98 10.14 -14.00
C PHE A 292 7.49 11.49 -13.44
N GLY A 293 7.85 12.60 -14.08
CA GLY A 293 7.38 13.94 -13.70
C GLY A 293 7.88 14.40 -12.32
N SER A 294 9.05 13.92 -11.90
CA SER A 294 9.62 14.26 -10.59
C SER A 294 10.95 15.00 -10.69
N ASP A 295 10.92 16.32 -10.45
CA ASP A 295 12.13 17.14 -10.39
C ASP A 295 12.80 17.16 -9.00
N PHE A 296 12.18 16.56 -7.98
CA PHE A 296 12.69 16.58 -6.60
C PHE A 296 14.11 16.01 -6.46
N ALA A 297 14.46 15.01 -7.27
CA ALA A 297 15.77 14.36 -7.26
C ALA A 297 16.76 14.94 -8.28
N ALA A 298 16.35 15.89 -9.11
CA ALA A 298 17.22 16.49 -10.14
C ALA A 298 18.56 17.02 -9.59
N PRO A 299 18.62 17.65 -8.39
CA PRO A 299 19.89 18.13 -7.83
C PRO A 299 20.96 17.05 -7.67
N LEU A 300 20.58 15.80 -7.41
CA LEU A 300 21.52 14.68 -7.25
C LEU A 300 22.34 14.40 -8.52
N PHE A 301 21.78 14.74 -9.68
CA PHE A 301 22.35 14.44 -11.00
C PHE A 301 23.01 15.65 -11.65
N SER A 302 22.80 16.86 -11.12
CA SER A 302 23.44 18.09 -11.61
C SER A 302 24.59 18.58 -10.73
N ALA A 303 24.62 18.19 -9.44
CA ALA A 303 25.65 18.64 -8.51
C ALA A 303 27.05 18.06 -8.85
N PRO A 304 28.15 18.75 -8.48
CA PRO A 304 29.51 18.22 -8.59
C PRO A 304 29.70 16.87 -7.89
N GLN A 305 28.96 16.63 -6.80
CA GLN A 305 28.86 15.34 -6.13
C GLN A 305 27.43 15.19 -5.56
N PRO A 306 26.75 14.04 -5.73
CA PRO A 306 25.40 13.82 -5.23
C PRO A 306 25.21 14.14 -3.74
N SER A 307 26.16 13.78 -2.87
CA SER A 307 26.10 14.12 -1.44
C SER A 307 26.19 15.62 -1.12
N LEU A 308 26.65 16.44 -2.06
CA LEU A 308 26.69 17.91 -1.93
C LEU A 308 25.45 18.59 -2.55
N ALA A 309 24.50 17.82 -3.11
CA ALA A 309 23.34 18.36 -3.81
C ALA A 309 22.28 18.99 -2.89
N GLY A 310 22.42 18.85 -1.57
CA GLY A 310 21.41 19.29 -0.61
C GLY A 310 20.09 18.51 -0.68
N PHE A 311 20.13 17.27 -1.21
CA PHE A 311 18.95 16.42 -1.34
C PHE A 311 18.48 15.94 0.05
N ALA A 312 17.38 16.52 0.51
CA ALA A 312 16.85 16.29 1.85
C ALA A 312 15.74 15.23 1.89
N GLU A 313 15.44 14.75 3.09
CA GLU A 313 14.38 13.75 3.34
C GLU A 313 13.02 14.16 2.76
N GLN A 314 12.64 15.44 2.87
CA GLN A 314 11.38 15.94 2.31
C GLN A 314 11.32 15.75 0.78
N GLN A 315 12.43 15.99 0.07
CA GLN A 315 12.54 15.79 -1.37
C GLN A 315 12.53 14.30 -1.70
N ALA A 316 13.21 13.45 -0.92
CA ALA A 316 13.18 12.00 -1.09
C ALA A 316 11.77 11.42 -0.98
N PHE A 317 10.99 11.86 0.01
CA PHE A 317 9.62 11.40 0.17
C PHE A 317 8.70 11.85 -0.97
N ARG A 318 8.78 13.13 -1.36
CA ARG A 318 7.97 13.66 -2.48
C ARG A 318 8.37 12.99 -3.81
N HIS A 319 9.66 12.77 -4.02
CA HIS A 319 10.19 12.03 -5.16
C HIS A 319 9.60 10.62 -5.25
N PHE A 320 9.72 9.84 -4.17
CA PHE A 320 9.20 8.49 -4.11
C PHE A 320 7.70 8.44 -4.42
N LEU A 321 6.90 9.29 -3.75
CA LEU A 321 5.44 9.29 -3.92
C LEU A 321 5.01 9.76 -5.32
N GLN A 322 5.71 10.75 -5.89
CA GLN A 322 5.47 11.17 -7.28
C GLN A 322 5.75 10.03 -8.26
N CYS A 323 6.90 9.37 -8.13
CA CYS A 323 7.26 8.26 -9.00
C CYS A 323 6.29 7.07 -8.85
N MET A 324 5.92 6.71 -7.62
CA MET A 324 4.93 5.66 -7.36
C MET A 324 3.57 5.99 -7.97
N LYS A 325 3.14 7.26 -7.97
CA LYS A 325 1.88 7.68 -8.61
C LYS A 325 1.92 7.45 -10.10
N THR A 326 3.00 7.86 -10.76
CA THR A 326 3.17 7.67 -12.20
C THR A 326 3.23 6.18 -12.54
N GLN A 327 4.02 5.39 -11.82
CA GLN A 327 4.09 3.94 -12.03
C GLN A 327 2.75 3.23 -11.83
N ALA A 328 1.99 3.57 -10.79
CA ALA A 328 0.69 2.95 -10.54
C ALA A 328 -0.29 3.21 -11.69
N ALA A 329 -0.29 4.43 -12.24
CA ALA A 329 -1.08 4.79 -13.40
C ALA A 329 -0.59 4.07 -14.66
N ASP A 330 0.70 4.10 -14.95
CA ASP A 330 1.30 3.57 -16.19
C ASP A 330 1.16 2.05 -16.31
N PHE A 331 1.25 1.32 -15.19
CA PHE A 331 1.03 -0.13 -15.20
C PHE A 331 -0.45 -0.53 -15.39
N SER A 332 -1.37 0.43 -15.39
CA SER A 332 -2.79 0.15 -15.63
C SER A 332 -3.13 0.28 -17.12
N GLY A 333 -2.80 -0.75 -17.88
CA GLY A 333 -3.02 -0.79 -19.32
C GLY A 333 -4.50 -0.90 -19.74
N SER A 334 -4.76 -0.63 -21.03
CA SER A 334 -6.10 -0.69 -21.64
C SER A 334 -6.68 -2.11 -21.75
N SER A 335 -5.85 -3.13 -21.59
CA SER A 335 -6.24 -4.55 -21.56
C SER A 335 -5.35 -5.32 -20.59
N PHE A 336 -5.81 -6.49 -20.14
CA PHE A 336 -5.04 -7.39 -19.29
C PHE A 336 -3.67 -7.74 -19.90
N ASP A 337 -3.63 -8.11 -21.18
CA ASP A 337 -2.39 -8.53 -21.85
C ASP A 337 -1.39 -7.36 -21.99
N VAL A 338 -1.88 -6.14 -22.27
CA VAL A 338 -1.04 -4.93 -22.32
C VAL A 338 -0.44 -4.63 -20.95
N THR A 339 -1.23 -4.75 -19.88
CA THR A 339 -0.77 -4.56 -18.50
C THR A 339 0.33 -5.55 -18.13
N ILE A 340 0.11 -6.85 -18.37
CA ILE A 340 1.08 -7.92 -18.07
C ILE A 340 2.37 -7.70 -18.86
N ALA A 341 2.26 -7.45 -20.18
CA ALA A 341 3.41 -7.25 -21.04
C ALA A 341 4.23 -6.02 -20.63
N GLY A 342 3.55 -4.90 -20.32
CA GLY A 342 4.21 -3.68 -19.86
C GLY A 342 4.96 -3.87 -18.55
N TYR A 343 4.35 -4.55 -17.57
CA TYR A 343 5.02 -4.83 -16.30
C TYR A 343 6.20 -5.78 -16.46
N ARG A 344 6.07 -6.86 -17.26
CA ARG A 344 7.19 -7.78 -17.56
C ARG A 344 8.35 -7.07 -18.23
N GLN A 345 8.07 -6.22 -19.21
CA GLN A 345 9.11 -5.43 -19.88
C GLN A 345 9.85 -4.52 -18.89
N ALA A 346 9.12 -3.89 -17.96
CA ALA A 346 9.75 -3.08 -16.91
C ALA A 346 10.65 -3.92 -15.99
N LEU A 347 10.24 -5.15 -15.63
CA LEU A 347 11.07 -6.08 -14.86
C LEU A 347 12.36 -6.45 -15.63
N ASP A 348 12.25 -6.77 -16.93
CA ASP A 348 13.39 -7.17 -17.74
C ASP A 348 14.43 -6.05 -17.87
N VAL A 349 13.96 -4.81 -18.11
CA VAL A 349 14.83 -3.63 -18.19
C VAL A 349 15.51 -3.34 -16.85
N ALA A 350 14.74 -3.39 -15.76
CA ALA A 350 15.25 -3.16 -14.41
C ALA A 350 16.29 -4.22 -14.02
N GLU A 351 16.02 -5.50 -14.26
CA GLU A 351 16.92 -6.60 -13.92
C GLU A 351 18.23 -6.53 -14.71
N ALA A 352 18.15 -6.30 -16.02
CA ALA A 352 19.34 -6.17 -16.86
C ALA A 352 20.24 -5.01 -16.39
N THR A 353 19.64 -3.88 -16.03
CA THR A 353 20.38 -2.71 -15.53
C THR A 353 20.99 -2.98 -14.16
N LEU A 354 20.21 -3.53 -13.21
CA LEU A 354 20.69 -3.86 -11.87
C LEU A 354 21.79 -4.93 -11.90
N LYS A 355 21.71 -5.92 -12.78
CA LYS A 355 22.78 -6.91 -12.97
C LYS A 355 24.10 -6.23 -13.38
N GLY A 356 24.05 -5.26 -14.28
CA GLY A 356 25.22 -4.46 -14.68
C GLY A 356 25.77 -3.57 -13.55
N LEU A 357 24.89 -2.97 -12.74
CA LEU A 357 25.28 -2.17 -11.58
C LEU A 357 25.91 -3.02 -10.46
N ARG A 358 25.38 -4.22 -10.22
CA ARG A 358 25.90 -5.17 -9.22
C ARG A 358 27.30 -5.69 -9.57
N GLN A 359 27.60 -5.89 -10.86
CA GLN A 359 28.97 -6.20 -11.30
C GLN A 359 29.98 -5.11 -10.93
N LYS A 360 29.51 -3.89 -10.64
CA LYS A 360 30.29 -2.73 -10.17
C LYS A 360 30.13 -2.47 -8.67
N SER A 361 29.59 -3.44 -7.92
CA SER A 361 29.32 -3.36 -6.48
C SER A 361 28.37 -2.24 -6.06
N LEU A 362 27.51 -1.77 -6.97
CA LEU A 362 26.43 -0.81 -6.66
C LEU A 362 25.16 -1.58 -6.34
N THR A 363 24.68 -1.49 -5.09
CA THR A 363 23.48 -2.18 -4.61
C THR A 363 22.57 -1.24 -3.83
N GLY A 364 21.28 -1.56 -3.80
CA GLY A 364 20.26 -0.88 -2.97
C GLY A 364 20.19 -1.41 -1.53
N GLN A 365 21.12 -2.28 -1.13
CA GLN A 365 21.11 -2.99 0.16
C GLN A 365 19.75 -3.69 0.39
N GLN A 366 19.10 -3.49 1.53
CA GLN A 366 17.79 -4.05 1.87
C GLN A 366 16.61 -3.46 1.08
N ARG A 367 16.85 -2.48 0.21
CA ARG A 367 15.85 -1.89 -0.70
C ARG A 367 16.18 -2.17 -2.17
N ASP A 368 17.00 -3.19 -2.41
CA ASP A 368 17.43 -3.69 -3.71
C ASP A 368 16.45 -4.75 -4.22
N PHE A 369 15.74 -4.43 -5.31
CA PHE A 369 14.76 -5.34 -5.91
C PHE A 369 15.39 -6.64 -6.44
N TYR A 370 16.61 -6.54 -6.96
CA TYR A 370 17.37 -7.71 -7.40
C TYR A 370 17.82 -8.54 -6.19
N GLY A 371 18.36 -7.86 -5.16
CA GLY A 371 18.88 -8.52 -3.96
C GLY A 371 17.82 -9.23 -3.12
N ALA A 372 16.58 -8.77 -3.19
CA ALA A 372 15.43 -9.36 -2.50
C ALA A 372 14.70 -10.43 -3.32
N GLU A 373 15.25 -10.86 -4.47
CA GLU A 373 14.68 -11.89 -5.34
C GLU A 373 13.27 -11.55 -5.87
N CYS A 374 12.93 -10.26 -5.94
CA CYS A 374 11.59 -9.82 -6.34
C CYS A 374 11.30 -10.01 -7.83
N PHE A 375 12.33 -10.11 -8.68
CA PHE A 375 12.14 -10.39 -10.10
C PHE A 375 11.52 -11.77 -10.31
N ASP A 376 12.08 -12.79 -9.66
CA ASP A 376 11.60 -14.16 -9.78
C ASP A 376 10.23 -14.33 -9.11
N SER A 377 10.04 -13.74 -7.92
CA SER A 377 8.75 -13.80 -7.23
C SER A 377 7.62 -13.11 -7.99
N ASN A 378 7.86 -11.92 -8.54
CA ASN A 378 6.86 -11.24 -9.34
C ASN A 378 6.57 -11.99 -10.64
N ARG A 379 7.59 -12.50 -11.36
CA ARG A 379 7.37 -13.26 -12.60
C ARG A 379 6.59 -14.55 -12.36
N ALA A 380 6.90 -15.29 -11.30
CA ALA A 380 6.15 -16.47 -10.91
C ALA A 380 4.68 -16.12 -10.62
N ALA A 381 4.44 -15.07 -9.84
CA ALA A 381 3.09 -14.62 -9.52
C ALA A 381 2.29 -14.20 -10.78
N LEU A 382 2.92 -13.50 -11.73
CA LEU A 382 2.28 -13.15 -13.00
C LEU A 382 1.94 -14.39 -13.84
N GLN A 383 2.83 -15.39 -13.88
CA GLN A 383 2.59 -16.63 -14.60
C GLN A 383 1.37 -17.37 -14.04
N VAL A 384 1.26 -17.47 -12.71
CA VAL A 384 0.12 -18.11 -12.05
C VAL A 384 -1.16 -17.29 -12.24
N LEU A 385 -1.09 -15.97 -12.14
CA LEU A 385 -2.22 -15.07 -12.38
C LEU A 385 -2.81 -15.26 -13.80
N GLU A 386 -1.96 -15.33 -14.82
CA GLU A 386 -2.40 -15.58 -16.20
C GLU A 386 -3.06 -16.95 -16.38
N GLN A 387 -2.52 -17.97 -15.71
CA GLN A 387 -3.05 -19.32 -15.77
C GLN A 387 -4.42 -19.43 -15.08
N ASN A 388 -4.54 -18.89 -13.87
CA ASN A 388 -5.74 -19.06 -13.04
C ASN A 388 -6.86 -18.10 -13.44
N HIS A 389 -6.53 -16.83 -13.72
CA HIS A 389 -7.52 -15.77 -13.90
C HIS A 389 -7.50 -15.14 -15.29
N GLY A 390 -6.44 -15.34 -16.08
CA GLY A 390 -6.23 -14.70 -17.38
C GLY A 390 -7.44 -14.75 -18.32
N PRO A 391 -8.10 -15.91 -18.54
CA PRO A 391 -9.30 -15.96 -19.39
C PRO A 391 -10.43 -15.04 -18.93
N ARG A 392 -10.69 -14.98 -17.61
CA ARG A 392 -11.74 -14.12 -17.04
C ARG A 392 -11.33 -12.65 -17.05
N LEU A 393 -10.09 -12.34 -16.70
CA LEU A 393 -9.55 -10.99 -16.70
C LEU A 393 -9.54 -10.40 -18.11
N ARG A 394 -9.08 -11.13 -19.14
CA ARG A 394 -9.15 -10.68 -20.54
C ARG A 394 -10.56 -10.28 -20.96
N ARG A 395 -11.55 -11.10 -20.60
CA ARG A 395 -12.96 -10.85 -20.96
C ARG A 395 -13.55 -9.66 -20.21
N GLN A 396 -13.19 -9.47 -18.95
CA GLN A 396 -13.84 -8.51 -18.04
C GLN A 396 -13.02 -7.23 -17.82
N TRP A 397 -11.78 -7.15 -18.30
CA TRP A 397 -10.84 -6.06 -17.99
C TRP A 397 -11.44 -4.67 -18.14
N LYS A 398 -12.09 -4.39 -19.27
CA LYS A 398 -12.67 -3.07 -19.53
C LYS A 398 -13.73 -2.68 -18.50
N ALA A 399 -14.55 -3.63 -18.05
CA ALA A 399 -15.56 -3.41 -17.01
C ALA A 399 -14.94 -3.30 -15.61
N LEU A 400 -13.76 -3.89 -15.40
CA LEU A 400 -13.03 -3.78 -14.14
C LEU A 400 -12.18 -2.50 -14.05
N MET A 401 -11.80 -1.89 -15.16
CA MET A 401 -10.93 -0.70 -15.15
C MET A 401 -11.67 0.61 -15.40
N GLY A 402 -12.89 0.55 -15.95
CA GLY A 402 -13.82 1.67 -15.99
C GLY A 402 -14.60 1.79 -14.70
#